data_AF-A0A961YK60-F1
#
_entry.id   AF-A0A961YK60-F1
#
_cell.length_a   1.000
_cell.length_b   1.000
_cell.length_c   1.000
_cell.angle_alpha   90.00
_cell.angle_beta   90.00
_cell.angle_gamma   90.00
#
_symmetry.space_group_name_H-M   'P 1'
#
loop_
_entity.id
_entity.type
_entity.pdbx_description
1 polymer ?
#
loop_
_entity_poly.entity_id
_entity_poly.type
_entity_poly.pdbx_seq_one_letter_code
_entity_poly.pdbx_strand_id
1 'polypeptide(L)'
;DFWMPPMKELKYFNLSKPRRRIARKMLADATEDLDRLNTRRHRDFRRPIVADDLTFLSDFEELPIDSIDMDRYTALFDRKKGLLSGDVTPAYSALRPAMVDRIVGQFGDAKYVFIARDPVKRFWSQVRMHVYKQRLSDGLDEKAVVKLLSQRRYDARSFSSQIVETWKSRVRPGHFGLFFFDDLVSNPVGFRQEIISFLGGDPDKPTERIAPDFNRKNGKSSAPMPDLVRDLVAAKFAGELRACAEKLGGPAKEWRKLYGV
;
A
#
# COMPACT_ATOMS: atom_id res chain seq x y z
N ASP A 1 3.57 9.49 -17.88
CA ASP A 1 4.14 8.13 -18.02
C ASP A 1 3.18 7.09 -17.48
N PHE A 2 2.34 7.44 -16.50
CA PHE A 2 1.41 6.51 -15.87
C PHE A 2 -0.04 6.83 -16.20
N TRP A 3 -0.82 5.79 -16.46
CA TRP A 3 -2.26 5.78 -16.26
C TRP A 3 -2.56 4.88 -15.07
N MET A 4 -3.09 5.44 -13.98
CA MET A 4 -3.46 4.67 -12.78
C MET A 4 -4.97 4.65 -12.62
N PRO A 5 -5.55 3.56 -12.09
CA PRO A 5 -6.97 3.47 -11.79
C PRO A 5 -7.50 4.68 -10.99
N PRO A 6 -8.74 5.13 -11.23
CA PRO A 6 -9.32 6.31 -10.58
C PRO A 6 -9.62 6.12 -9.08
N MET A 7 -9.37 4.92 -8.55
CA MET A 7 -9.62 4.49 -7.17
C MET A 7 -8.33 4.01 -6.49
N LYS A 8 -8.24 4.22 -5.17
CA LYS A 8 -7.14 3.68 -4.34
C LYS A 8 -7.48 2.25 -3.88
N GLU A 9 -6.47 1.38 -3.77
CA GLU A 9 -6.56 0.02 -3.23
C GLU A 9 -7.69 -0.82 -3.85
N LEU A 10 -7.45 -1.48 -4.99
CA LEU A 10 -8.50 -2.28 -5.65
C LEU A 10 -8.93 -3.49 -4.80
N LYS A 11 -8.00 -4.09 -4.05
CA LYS A 11 -8.25 -5.22 -3.11
C LYS A 11 -8.81 -6.47 -3.76
N TYR A 12 -8.51 -6.68 -5.03
CA TYR A 12 -9.04 -7.80 -5.78
C TYR A 12 -8.45 -9.13 -5.29
N PHE A 13 -7.13 -9.25 -5.19
CA PHE A 13 -6.47 -10.53 -4.88
C PHE A 13 -6.56 -10.98 -3.42
N ASN A 14 -6.95 -10.09 -2.50
CA ASN A 14 -7.12 -10.46 -1.10
C ASN A 14 -8.60 -10.71 -0.74
N LEU A 15 -9.51 -10.74 -1.73
CA LEU A 15 -10.94 -11.03 -1.63
C LEU A 15 -11.67 -10.29 -0.49
N SER A 16 -11.10 -9.17 -0.02
CA SER A 16 -11.80 -8.34 0.96
C SER A 16 -12.81 -7.53 0.18
N LYS A 17 -14.11 -7.65 0.51
CA LYS A 17 -15.25 -6.94 -0.11
C LYS A 17 -14.78 -5.94 -1.17
N PRO A 18 -14.66 -6.37 -2.46
CA PRO A 18 -14.06 -5.57 -3.51
C PRO A 18 -14.60 -4.15 -3.47
N ARG A 19 -13.78 -3.16 -3.85
CA ARG A 19 -14.18 -1.73 -3.83
C ARG A 19 -15.31 -1.38 -4.82
N ARG A 20 -16.09 -2.36 -5.28
CA ARG A 20 -17.28 -2.24 -6.13
C ARG A 20 -18.26 -1.19 -5.66
N ARG A 21 -18.56 -1.10 -4.35
CA ARG A 21 -19.43 -0.04 -3.82
C ARG A 21 -18.89 1.37 -4.08
N ILE A 22 -17.55 1.52 -4.08
CA ILE A 22 -16.89 2.79 -4.39
C ILE A 22 -16.93 3.02 -5.90
N ALA A 23 -16.69 1.99 -6.71
CA ALA A 23 -16.77 2.07 -8.17
C ALA A 23 -18.18 2.51 -8.62
N ARG A 24 -19.21 1.79 -8.18
CA ARG A 24 -20.62 2.09 -8.42
C ARG A 24 -20.99 3.51 -8.00
N LYS A 25 -20.56 3.92 -6.80
CA LYS A 25 -20.82 5.28 -6.32
C LYS A 25 -20.15 6.31 -7.23
N MET A 26 -18.91 6.09 -7.65
CA MET A 26 -18.22 7.00 -8.55
C MET A 26 -18.86 7.07 -9.94
N LEU A 27 -19.38 5.96 -10.45
CA LEU A 27 -20.18 5.93 -11.68
C LEU A 27 -21.46 6.73 -11.52
N ALA A 28 -22.23 6.50 -10.47
CA ALA A 28 -23.47 7.24 -10.20
C ALA A 28 -23.20 8.75 -10.07
N ASP A 29 -22.19 9.14 -9.29
CA ASP A 29 -21.77 10.54 -9.14
C ASP A 29 -21.33 11.17 -10.49
N ALA A 30 -20.70 10.40 -11.38
CA ALA A 30 -20.26 10.87 -12.69
C ALA A 30 -21.43 11.00 -13.70
N THR A 31 -22.39 10.09 -13.64
CA THR A 31 -23.62 10.13 -14.45
C THR A 31 -24.51 11.30 -14.04
N GLU A 32 -24.59 11.59 -12.74
CA GLU A 32 -25.35 12.73 -12.22
C GLU A 32 -24.71 14.06 -12.64
N ASP A 33 -23.42 14.25 -12.36
CA ASP A 33 -22.71 15.49 -12.66
C ASP A 33 -21.18 15.28 -12.63
N LEU A 34 -20.62 14.99 -13.82
CA LEU A 34 -19.19 14.75 -13.99
C LEU A 34 -18.34 15.97 -13.61
N ASP A 35 -18.81 17.20 -13.88
CA ASP A 35 -18.07 18.42 -13.59
C ASP A 35 -18.00 18.69 -12.09
N ARG A 36 -19.10 18.47 -11.36
CA ARG A 36 -19.12 18.52 -9.90
C ARG A 36 -18.26 17.44 -9.27
N LEU A 37 -18.26 16.22 -9.83
CA LEU A 37 -17.34 15.17 -9.39
C LEU A 37 -15.88 15.60 -9.60
N ASN A 38 -15.54 16.12 -10.78
CA ASN A 38 -14.20 16.56 -11.11
C ASN A 38 -13.75 17.77 -10.27
N THR A 39 -14.65 18.70 -9.97
CA THR A 39 -14.40 19.81 -9.04
C THR A 39 -14.07 19.32 -7.64
N ARG A 40 -14.83 18.35 -7.11
CA ARG A 40 -14.54 17.73 -5.79
C ARG A 40 -13.19 17.01 -5.80
N ARG A 41 -12.88 16.29 -6.88
CA ARG A 41 -11.60 15.58 -7.05
C ARG A 41 -10.42 16.54 -7.13
N HIS A 42 -10.58 17.65 -7.84
CA HIS A 42 -9.58 18.70 -7.95
C HIS A 42 -9.20 19.24 -6.57
N ARG A 43 -10.21 19.57 -5.74
CA ARG A 43 -10.02 20.02 -4.35
C ARG A 43 -9.33 18.96 -3.46
N ASP A 44 -9.46 17.69 -3.80
CA ASP A 44 -8.81 16.56 -3.12
C ASP A 44 -7.43 16.20 -3.69
N PHE A 45 -6.86 17.04 -4.57
CA PHE A 45 -5.61 16.82 -5.28
C PHE A 45 -5.59 15.54 -6.13
N ARG A 46 -6.74 15.20 -6.73
CA ARG A 46 -6.89 14.06 -7.64
C ARG A 46 -7.10 14.55 -9.06
N ARG A 47 -6.55 13.81 -10.03
CA ARG A 47 -6.84 14.07 -11.44
C ARG A 47 -8.34 13.89 -11.75
N PRO A 48 -8.87 14.63 -12.75
CA PRO A 48 -10.24 14.43 -13.21
C PRO A 48 -10.47 13.00 -13.71
N ILE A 49 -11.73 12.59 -13.63
CA ILE A 49 -12.28 11.39 -14.27
C ILE A 49 -12.46 11.69 -15.76
N VAL A 50 -12.00 10.77 -16.60
CA VAL A 50 -12.18 10.79 -18.06
C VAL A 50 -12.92 9.53 -18.52
N ALA A 51 -13.27 9.45 -19.81
CA ALA A 51 -14.02 8.32 -20.36
C ALA A 51 -13.39 6.95 -20.05
N ASP A 52 -12.06 6.80 -20.23
CA ASP A 52 -11.32 5.56 -19.92
C ASP A 52 -11.46 5.15 -18.43
N ASP A 53 -11.66 6.11 -17.51
CA ASP A 53 -11.89 5.82 -16.10
C ASP A 53 -13.31 5.29 -15.83
N LEU A 54 -14.31 5.81 -16.55
CA LEU A 54 -15.69 5.36 -16.42
C LEU A 54 -15.83 3.92 -16.89
N THR A 55 -15.20 3.57 -18.02
CA THR A 55 -15.12 2.18 -18.50
C THR A 55 -14.41 1.30 -17.47
N PHE A 56 -13.24 1.71 -16.95
CA PHE A 56 -12.57 0.96 -15.88
C PHE A 56 -13.48 0.71 -14.67
N LEU A 57 -14.22 1.73 -14.23
CA LEU A 57 -15.10 1.61 -13.07
C LEU A 57 -16.25 0.62 -13.33
N SER A 58 -16.79 0.61 -14.54
CA SER A 58 -17.82 -0.35 -14.98
C SER A 58 -17.28 -1.77 -14.99
N ASP A 59 -16.17 -2.00 -15.70
CA ASP A 59 -15.56 -3.32 -15.82
C ASP A 59 -15.12 -3.86 -14.45
N PHE A 60 -14.58 -2.99 -13.59
CA PHE A 60 -14.19 -3.34 -12.22
C PHE A 60 -15.40 -3.72 -11.36
N GLU A 61 -16.55 -3.07 -11.56
CA GLU A 61 -17.78 -3.42 -10.87
C GLU A 61 -18.28 -4.82 -11.30
N GLU A 62 -18.07 -5.21 -12.55
CA GLU A 62 -18.50 -6.50 -13.09
C GLU A 62 -17.60 -7.68 -12.72
N LEU A 63 -16.44 -7.44 -12.10
CA LEU A 63 -15.57 -8.51 -11.64
C LEU A 63 -16.27 -9.45 -10.64
N PRO A 64 -16.02 -10.77 -10.72
CA PRO A 64 -16.52 -11.71 -9.73
C PRO A 64 -16.11 -11.34 -8.30
N ILE A 65 -17.02 -11.51 -7.34
CA ILE A 65 -16.81 -11.13 -5.93
C ILE A 65 -16.19 -12.27 -5.13
N ASP A 66 -16.59 -13.51 -5.45
CA ASP A 66 -16.25 -14.70 -4.66
C ASP A 66 -15.13 -15.53 -5.29
N SER A 67 -14.62 -15.08 -6.44
CA SER A 67 -13.52 -15.72 -7.17
C SER A 67 -12.58 -14.68 -7.78
N ILE A 68 -11.35 -15.11 -8.06
CA ILE A 68 -10.34 -14.30 -8.74
C ILE A 68 -10.25 -14.77 -10.19
N ASP A 69 -10.70 -13.90 -11.08
CA ASP A 69 -10.59 -14.00 -12.53
C ASP A 69 -9.41 -13.12 -12.97
N MET A 70 -8.28 -13.79 -13.28
CA MET A 70 -7.03 -13.10 -13.63
C MET A 70 -7.13 -12.37 -14.96
N ASP A 71 -7.84 -12.95 -15.93
CA ASP A 71 -7.92 -12.41 -17.29
C ASP A 71 -8.80 -11.16 -17.31
N ARG A 72 -9.97 -11.20 -16.66
CA ARG A 72 -10.81 -10.00 -16.53
C ARG A 72 -10.13 -8.91 -15.73
N TYR A 73 -9.38 -9.25 -14.67
CA TYR A 73 -8.61 -8.26 -13.94
C TYR A 73 -7.50 -7.64 -14.79
N THR A 74 -6.83 -8.44 -15.63
CA THR A 74 -5.81 -7.97 -16.57
C THR A 74 -6.42 -6.98 -17.57
N ALA A 75 -7.57 -7.31 -18.15
CA ALA A 75 -8.27 -6.50 -19.14
C ALA A 75 -8.63 -5.09 -18.64
N LEU A 76 -8.80 -4.89 -17.32
CA LEU A 76 -9.01 -3.57 -16.73
C LEU A 76 -7.90 -2.56 -17.11
N PHE A 77 -6.69 -3.06 -17.38
CA PHE A 77 -5.52 -2.22 -17.63
C PHE A 77 -5.25 -1.99 -19.13
N ASP A 78 -6.02 -2.59 -20.04
CA ASP A 78 -5.85 -2.41 -21.49
C ASP A 78 -5.99 -0.95 -21.92
N ARG A 79 -6.74 -0.16 -21.15
CA ARG A 79 -6.95 1.28 -21.37
C ARG A 79 -5.70 2.12 -21.13
N LYS A 80 -4.66 1.57 -20.50
CA LYS A 80 -3.38 2.27 -20.31
C LYS A 80 -2.71 2.66 -21.62
N LYS A 81 -3.04 2.00 -22.74
CA LYS A 81 -2.39 2.21 -24.05
C LYS A 81 -0.86 2.08 -23.90
N GLY A 82 -0.09 3.05 -24.37
CA GLY A 82 1.37 3.10 -24.22
C GLY A 82 1.88 3.50 -22.82
N LEU A 83 1.00 3.78 -21.86
CA LEU A 83 1.38 4.20 -20.51
C LEU A 83 1.68 3.00 -19.59
N LEU A 84 2.45 3.27 -18.54
CA LEU A 84 2.61 2.37 -17.41
C LEU A 84 1.34 2.36 -16.55
N SER A 85 1.01 1.22 -15.96
CA SER A 85 -0.14 1.09 -15.06
C SER A 85 0.10 0.03 -13.98
N GLY A 86 -0.80 -0.05 -13.01
CA GLY A 86 -0.76 -1.08 -11.99
C GLY A 86 -1.76 -0.84 -10.85
N ASP A 87 -1.64 -1.69 -9.82
CA ASP A 87 -2.47 -1.67 -8.62
C ASP A 87 -1.60 -1.45 -7.38
N VAL A 88 -2.00 -0.46 -6.57
CA VAL A 88 -1.38 -0.20 -5.28
C VAL A 88 -2.35 -0.60 -4.17
N THR A 89 -2.21 -1.83 -3.70
CA THR A 89 -2.97 -2.38 -2.58
C THR A 89 -2.02 -2.90 -1.49
N PRO A 90 -1.84 -2.18 -0.35
CA PRO A 90 -0.91 -2.59 0.70
C PRO A 90 -1.20 -3.96 1.33
N ALA A 91 -2.44 -4.45 1.24
CA ALA A 91 -2.81 -5.78 1.72
C ALA A 91 -2.19 -6.91 0.89
N TYR A 92 -1.75 -6.64 -0.35
CA TYR A 92 -1.15 -7.66 -1.20
C TYR A 92 0.19 -8.17 -0.66
N SER A 93 0.92 -7.32 0.07
CA SER A 93 2.17 -7.72 0.75
C SER A 93 2.04 -9.00 1.59
N ALA A 94 0.90 -9.19 2.26
CA ALA A 94 0.64 -10.32 3.16
C ALA A 94 -0.30 -11.40 2.55
N LEU A 95 -0.36 -11.49 1.21
CA LEU A 95 -1.05 -12.58 0.53
C LEU A 95 -0.41 -13.93 0.87
N ARG A 96 -1.21 -14.99 0.77
CA ARG A 96 -0.68 -16.36 0.90
C ARG A 96 0.23 -16.67 -0.28
N PRO A 97 1.30 -17.46 -0.09
CA PRO A 97 2.25 -17.82 -1.15
C PRO A 97 1.58 -18.28 -2.45
N ALA A 98 0.59 -19.18 -2.37
CA ALA A 98 -0.15 -19.66 -3.55
C ALA A 98 -0.84 -18.55 -4.37
N MET A 99 -1.28 -17.45 -3.75
CA MET A 99 -1.80 -16.31 -4.49
C MET A 99 -0.69 -15.47 -5.12
N VAL A 100 0.45 -15.33 -4.43
CA VAL A 100 1.64 -14.68 -4.99
C VAL A 100 2.12 -15.45 -6.22
N ASP A 101 2.18 -16.78 -6.15
CA ASP A 101 2.53 -17.65 -7.28
C ASP A 101 1.61 -17.41 -8.49
N ARG A 102 0.29 -17.35 -8.27
CA ARG A 102 -0.68 -17.04 -9.33
C ARG A 102 -0.48 -15.64 -9.93
N ILE A 103 -0.27 -14.62 -9.09
CA ILE A 103 -0.05 -13.24 -9.54
C ILE A 103 1.24 -13.15 -10.35
N VAL A 104 2.34 -13.72 -9.86
CA VAL A 104 3.63 -13.66 -10.55
C VAL A 104 3.63 -14.51 -11.82
N GLY A 105 2.91 -15.63 -11.83
CA GLY A 105 2.70 -16.43 -13.05
C GLY A 105 1.97 -15.64 -14.14
N GLN A 106 0.92 -14.89 -13.78
CA GLN A 106 0.17 -14.06 -14.73
C GLN A 106 0.93 -12.79 -15.14
N PHE A 107 1.60 -12.14 -14.18
CA PHE A 107 2.20 -10.82 -14.34
C PHE A 107 3.73 -10.88 -14.20
N GLY A 108 4.37 -11.88 -14.81
CA GLY A 108 5.81 -12.13 -14.66
C GLY A 108 6.72 -10.96 -15.05
N ASP A 109 6.25 -10.12 -15.98
CA ASP A 109 6.96 -8.91 -16.44
C ASP A 109 6.59 -7.64 -15.69
N ALA A 110 5.64 -7.69 -14.74
CA ALA A 110 5.33 -6.55 -13.90
C ALA A 110 6.51 -6.22 -12.96
N LYS A 111 6.60 -4.95 -12.58
CA LYS A 111 7.50 -4.49 -11.53
C LYS A 111 6.76 -4.42 -10.21
N TYR A 112 7.30 -5.08 -9.20
CA TYR A 112 6.74 -5.18 -7.86
C TYR A 112 7.52 -4.26 -6.92
N VAL A 113 6.80 -3.36 -6.26
CA VAL A 113 7.38 -2.41 -5.31
C VAL A 113 6.95 -2.77 -3.91
N PHE A 114 7.92 -2.94 -3.01
CA PHE A 114 7.68 -3.07 -1.59
C PHE A 114 8.41 -1.97 -0.82
N ILE A 115 7.66 -1.25 0.00
CA ILE A 115 8.22 -0.24 0.90
C ILE A 115 8.25 -0.85 2.31
N ALA A 116 9.42 -1.31 2.72
CA ALA A 116 9.66 -1.82 4.06
C ALA A 116 9.60 -0.70 5.08
N ARG A 117 9.20 -1.04 6.30
CA ARG A 117 9.13 -0.10 7.41
C ARG A 117 9.40 -0.86 8.69
N ASP A 118 10.07 -0.20 9.63
CA ASP A 118 10.19 -0.62 11.02
C ASP A 118 8.90 -1.36 11.50
N PRO A 119 9.00 -2.66 11.85
CA PRO A 119 7.88 -3.50 12.24
C PRO A 119 7.03 -2.92 13.38
N VAL A 120 7.67 -2.28 14.36
CA VAL A 120 7.04 -1.72 15.55
C VAL A 120 6.26 -0.46 15.17
N LYS A 121 6.90 0.47 14.44
CA LYS A 121 6.24 1.69 13.93
C LYS A 121 5.11 1.35 12.96
N ARG A 122 5.29 0.31 12.14
CA ARG A 122 4.29 -0.19 11.19
C ARG A 122 3.06 -0.72 11.92
N PHE A 123 3.22 -1.56 12.94
CA PHE A 123 2.12 -2.08 13.75
C PHE A 123 1.32 -0.93 14.37
N TRP A 124 2.03 -0.02 15.06
CA TRP A 124 1.39 1.12 15.71
C TRP A 124 0.67 2.04 14.74
N SER A 125 1.24 2.27 13.55
CA SER A 125 0.58 3.05 12.50
C SER A 125 -0.78 2.45 12.09
N GLN A 126 -0.91 1.13 12.06
CA GLN A 126 -2.20 0.49 11.80
C GLN A 126 -3.17 0.62 12.96
N VAL A 127 -2.70 0.47 14.20
CA VAL A 127 -3.53 0.69 15.40
C VAL A 127 -4.09 2.10 15.38
N ARG A 128 -3.23 3.12 15.24
CA ARG A 128 -3.65 4.54 15.14
C ARG A 128 -4.60 4.79 13.98
N MET A 129 -4.39 4.15 12.83
CA MET A 129 -5.33 4.24 11.71
C MET A 129 -6.73 3.71 12.09
N HIS A 130 -6.82 2.63 12.87
CA HIS A 130 -8.10 2.08 13.30
C HIS A 130 -8.76 2.91 14.41
N VAL A 131 -7.98 3.49 15.32
CA VAL A 131 -8.47 4.50 16.28
C VAL A 131 -9.06 5.70 15.55
N TYR A 132 -8.31 6.29 14.59
CA TYR A 132 -8.78 7.41 13.77
C TYR A 132 -10.07 7.10 13.00
N LYS A 133 -10.26 5.84 12.58
CA LYS A 133 -11.46 5.37 11.88
C LYS A 133 -12.59 4.95 12.84
N GLN A 134 -12.46 5.21 14.14
CA GLN A 134 -13.42 4.83 15.18
C GLN A 134 -13.73 3.32 15.19
N ARG A 135 -12.74 2.50 14.80
CA ARG A 135 -12.81 1.03 14.83
C ARG A 135 -12.17 0.43 16.07
N LEU A 136 -11.41 1.24 16.79
CA LEU A 136 -10.82 0.97 18.09
C LEU A 136 -11.02 2.21 18.95
N SER A 137 -11.14 2.03 20.26
CA SER A 137 -11.10 3.13 21.22
C SER A 137 -9.71 3.78 21.22
N ASP A 138 -9.66 5.08 21.51
CA ASP A 138 -8.40 5.68 21.93
C ASP A 138 -8.04 5.20 23.35
N GLY A 139 -6.76 5.32 23.73
CA GLY A 139 -6.31 4.89 25.06
C GLY A 139 -6.35 3.37 25.27
N LEU A 140 -5.81 2.59 24.33
CA LEU A 140 -5.70 1.14 24.46
C LEU A 140 -4.79 0.78 25.64
N ASP A 141 -5.30 -0.05 26.55
CA ASP A 141 -4.50 -0.65 27.62
C ASP A 141 -3.60 -1.78 27.10
N GLU A 142 -2.72 -2.28 27.97
CA GLU A 142 -1.81 -3.37 27.66
C GLU A 142 -2.54 -4.62 27.16
N LYS A 143 -3.63 -5.02 27.84
CA LYS A 143 -4.41 -6.22 27.47
C LYS A 143 -4.99 -6.09 26.06
N ALA A 144 -5.50 -4.91 25.71
CA ALA A 144 -6.01 -4.64 24.38
C ALA A 144 -4.89 -4.71 23.34
N VAL A 145 -3.70 -4.15 23.62
CA VAL A 145 -2.54 -4.22 22.72
C VAL A 145 -2.09 -5.67 22.50
N VAL A 146 -1.96 -6.47 23.57
CA VAL A 146 -1.61 -7.89 23.47
C VAL A 146 -2.63 -8.65 22.62
N LYS A 147 -3.93 -8.39 22.83
CA LYS A 147 -5.00 -8.96 22.01
C LYS A 147 -4.94 -8.54 20.55
N LEU A 148 -4.44 -7.35 20.23
CA LEU A 148 -4.23 -6.91 18.85
C LEU A 148 -3.01 -7.60 18.22
N LEU A 149 -1.93 -7.78 18.98
CA LEU A 149 -0.71 -8.47 18.53
C LEU A 149 -0.94 -9.97 18.23
N SER A 150 -1.95 -10.60 18.84
CA SER A 150 -2.32 -11.99 18.53
C SER A 150 -3.19 -12.15 17.28
N GLN A 151 -3.65 -11.04 16.69
CA GLN A 151 -4.53 -11.08 15.52
C GLN A 151 -3.74 -10.89 14.23
N ARG A 152 -3.76 -11.91 13.37
CA ARG A 152 -3.09 -11.91 12.05
C ARG A 152 -3.35 -10.65 11.21
N ARG A 153 -4.54 -10.05 11.32
CA ARG A 153 -4.89 -8.83 10.57
C ARG A 153 -4.07 -7.60 10.98
N TYR A 154 -3.42 -7.60 12.14
CA TYR A 154 -2.64 -6.48 12.68
C TYR A 154 -1.13 -6.66 12.54
N ASP A 155 -0.62 -7.88 12.65
CA ASP A 155 0.83 -8.16 12.61
C ASP A 155 1.33 -8.64 11.25
N ALA A 156 0.51 -9.27 10.40
CA ALA A 156 0.97 -9.94 9.18
C ALA A 156 1.73 -9.02 8.21
N ARG A 157 1.46 -7.71 8.26
CA ARG A 157 2.15 -6.72 7.41
C ARG A 157 3.38 -6.09 8.06
N SER A 158 3.74 -6.50 9.28
CA SER A 158 4.92 -6.08 10.03
C SER A 158 6.12 -6.99 9.77
N PHE A 159 5.91 -8.18 9.20
CA PHE A 159 6.97 -9.15 8.89
C PHE A 159 7.60 -8.87 7.52
N SER A 160 8.22 -7.69 7.37
CA SER A 160 8.87 -7.26 6.12
C SER A 160 9.90 -8.25 5.58
N SER A 161 10.69 -8.90 6.44
CA SER A 161 11.69 -9.90 6.04
C SER A 161 11.05 -11.09 5.33
N GLN A 162 9.97 -11.63 5.91
CA GLN A 162 9.21 -12.77 5.35
C GLN A 162 8.45 -12.38 4.08
N ILE A 163 7.88 -11.17 4.05
CA ILE A 163 7.19 -10.63 2.88
C ILE A 163 8.18 -10.52 1.71
N VAL A 164 9.33 -9.88 1.93
CA VAL A 164 10.36 -9.70 0.91
C VAL A 164 10.86 -11.06 0.43
N GLU A 165 11.15 -11.99 1.33
CA GLU A 165 11.57 -13.35 0.98
C GLU A 165 10.52 -14.07 0.11
N THR A 166 9.24 -13.99 0.49
CA THR A 166 8.14 -14.61 -0.26
C THR A 166 8.02 -14.04 -1.68
N TRP A 167 8.01 -12.72 -1.84
CA TRP A 167 7.83 -12.10 -3.14
C TRP A 167 9.10 -12.17 -4.00
N LYS A 168 10.26 -11.80 -3.44
CA LYS A 168 11.53 -11.73 -4.18
C LYS A 168 11.98 -13.09 -4.70
N SER A 169 11.64 -14.19 -4.01
CA SER A 169 11.95 -15.56 -4.49
C SER A 169 11.12 -16.00 -5.70
N ARG A 170 10.01 -15.32 -5.98
CA ARG A 170 9.09 -15.65 -7.09
C ARG A 170 9.24 -14.71 -8.27
N VAL A 171 9.51 -13.44 -7.99
CA VAL A 171 9.63 -12.39 -9.01
C VAL A 171 10.97 -12.51 -9.74
N ARG A 172 10.95 -12.35 -11.06
CA ARG A 172 12.16 -12.40 -11.89
C ARG A 172 13.21 -11.36 -11.44
N PRO A 173 14.52 -11.62 -11.63
CA PRO A 173 15.57 -10.66 -11.31
C PRO A 173 15.33 -9.29 -11.93
N GLY A 174 15.56 -8.22 -11.17
CA GLY A 174 15.35 -6.83 -11.59
C GLY A 174 13.90 -6.33 -11.55
N HIS A 175 12.92 -7.19 -11.26
CA HIS A 175 11.50 -6.80 -11.22
C HIS A 175 10.95 -6.62 -9.81
N PHE A 176 11.74 -6.87 -8.77
CA PHE A 176 11.36 -6.60 -7.37
C PHE A 176 12.19 -5.44 -6.81
N GLY A 177 11.55 -4.31 -6.54
CA GLY A 177 12.12 -3.13 -5.92
C GLY A 177 11.84 -3.10 -4.41
N LEU A 178 12.89 -3.18 -3.60
CA LEU A 178 12.83 -3.00 -2.15
C LEU A 178 13.23 -1.57 -1.81
N PHE A 179 12.34 -0.84 -1.17
CA PHE A 179 12.54 0.53 -0.71
C PHE A 179 12.23 0.64 0.79
N PHE A 180 12.65 1.72 1.44
CA PHE A 180 12.41 1.93 2.87
C PHE A 180 11.58 3.19 3.14
N PHE A 181 10.63 3.08 4.06
CA PHE A 181 9.82 4.21 4.51
C PHE A 181 10.69 5.30 5.16
N ASP A 182 11.82 4.92 5.74
CA ASP A 182 12.80 5.85 6.32
C ASP A 182 13.33 6.83 5.26
N ASP A 183 13.60 6.37 4.04
CA ASP A 183 14.07 7.20 2.93
C ASP A 183 12.97 8.13 2.42
N LEU A 184 11.71 7.68 2.42
CA LEU A 184 10.55 8.54 2.14
C LEU A 184 10.45 9.70 3.15
N VAL A 185 10.82 9.46 4.40
CA VAL A 185 10.76 10.50 5.45
C VAL A 185 11.94 11.45 5.38
N SER A 186 13.15 10.94 5.13
CA SER A 186 14.39 11.74 5.12
C SER A 186 14.61 12.48 3.79
N ASN A 187 14.23 11.88 2.67
CA ASN A 187 14.40 12.42 1.32
C ASN A 187 13.22 12.04 0.40
N PRO A 188 12.03 12.63 0.59
CA PRO A 188 10.84 12.28 -0.19
C PRO A 188 10.99 12.53 -1.71
N VAL A 189 11.80 13.53 -2.09
CA VAL A 189 12.06 13.85 -3.50
C VAL A 189 12.88 12.75 -4.16
N GLY A 190 14.03 12.40 -3.58
CA GLY A 190 14.90 11.34 -4.11
C GLY A 190 14.21 9.98 -4.08
N PHE A 191 13.53 9.66 -2.98
CA PHE A 191 12.74 8.42 -2.87
C PHE A 191 11.70 8.28 -3.99
N ARG A 192 11.00 9.37 -4.32
CA ARG A 192 10.06 9.38 -5.44
C ARG A 192 10.78 9.12 -6.76
N GLN A 193 11.87 9.84 -7.03
CA GLN A 193 12.65 9.69 -8.27
C GLN A 193 13.12 8.24 -8.45
N GLU A 194 13.63 7.61 -7.39
CA GLU A 194 14.08 6.22 -7.40
C GLU A 194 12.96 5.23 -7.75
N ILE A 195 11.78 5.37 -7.13
CA ILE A 195 10.63 4.50 -7.44
C ILE A 195 10.17 4.71 -8.89
N ILE A 196 10.09 5.95 -9.36
CA ILE A 196 9.62 6.24 -10.73
C ILE A 196 10.61 5.69 -11.76
N SER A 197 11.92 5.89 -11.54
CA SER A 197 12.98 5.33 -12.37
C SER A 197 12.93 3.80 -12.37
N PHE A 198 12.80 3.18 -11.19
CA PHE A 198 12.62 1.73 -11.08
C PHE A 198 11.42 1.26 -11.90
N LEU A 199 10.28 1.96 -11.85
CA LEU A 199 9.09 1.61 -12.63
C LEU A 199 9.26 1.82 -14.15
N GLY A 200 10.26 2.60 -14.57
CA GLY A 200 10.52 2.95 -15.98
C GLY A 200 9.79 4.21 -16.45
N GLY A 201 9.36 5.07 -15.52
CA GLY A 201 8.85 6.41 -15.84
C GLY A 201 9.96 7.46 -15.84
N ASP A 202 9.61 8.71 -16.13
CA ASP A 202 10.52 9.85 -16.08
C ASP A 202 10.62 10.38 -14.63
N PRO A 203 11.77 10.22 -13.95
CA PRO A 203 11.91 10.63 -12.54
C PRO A 203 11.80 12.15 -12.36
N ASP A 204 12.18 12.93 -13.37
CA ASP A 204 12.28 14.40 -13.31
C ASP A 204 10.97 15.08 -13.70
N LYS A 205 10.00 14.30 -14.20
CA LYS A 205 8.67 14.81 -14.49
C LYS A 205 8.03 15.41 -13.23
N PRO A 206 7.61 16.70 -13.25
CA PRO A 206 7.10 17.37 -12.07
C PRO A 206 5.74 16.82 -11.61
N THR A 207 5.47 16.87 -10.31
CA THR A 207 4.14 16.62 -9.75
C THR A 207 3.36 17.92 -9.65
N GLU A 208 2.58 18.24 -10.68
CA GLU A 208 1.84 19.52 -10.79
C GLU A 208 0.88 19.82 -9.62
N ARG A 209 0.42 18.79 -8.89
CA ARG A 209 -0.69 18.91 -7.93
C ARG A 209 -0.32 18.74 -6.47
N ILE A 210 0.81 18.09 -6.18
CA ILE A 210 1.17 17.67 -4.82
C ILE A 210 2.69 17.78 -4.67
N ALA A 211 3.14 18.51 -3.64
CA ALA A 211 4.56 18.57 -3.28
C ALA A 211 5.06 17.19 -2.81
N PRO A 212 6.32 16.82 -3.07
CA PRO A 212 6.85 15.50 -2.71
C PRO A 212 6.72 15.14 -1.21
N ASP A 213 6.79 16.12 -0.32
CA ASP A 213 6.68 16.00 1.14
C ASP A 213 5.23 16.15 1.66
N PHE A 214 4.24 16.30 0.78
CA PHE A 214 2.86 16.53 1.17
C PHE A 214 2.27 15.36 1.96
N ASN A 215 1.91 15.63 3.21
CA ASN A 215 1.20 14.70 4.06
C ASN A 215 -0.19 15.24 4.41
N ARG A 216 -1.24 14.69 3.79
CA ARG A 216 -2.66 15.04 4.06
C ARG A 216 -3.06 14.88 5.54
N LYS A 217 -2.33 14.08 6.32
CA LYS A 217 -2.56 13.85 7.74
C LYS A 217 -1.59 14.60 8.65
N ASN A 218 -0.77 15.50 8.10
CA ASN A 218 0.09 16.34 8.92
C ASN A 218 -0.76 17.11 9.95
N GLY A 219 -0.30 17.16 11.20
CA GLY A 219 -1.05 17.75 12.33
C GLY A 219 -2.29 16.97 12.82
N LYS A 220 -2.66 15.84 12.21
CA LYS A 220 -3.80 15.01 12.66
C LYS A 220 -3.32 13.83 13.50
N SER A 221 -3.30 14.01 14.82
CA SER A 221 -3.19 12.99 15.88
C SER A 221 -2.27 11.79 15.55
N SER A 222 -0.96 11.99 15.65
CA SER A 222 -0.06 10.89 15.99
C SER A 222 0.20 10.97 17.50
N ALA A 223 -0.71 10.43 18.31
CA ALA A 223 -0.36 10.20 19.71
C ALA A 223 0.92 9.34 19.74
N PRO A 224 1.92 9.72 20.54
CA PRO A 224 3.14 8.93 20.68
C PRO A 224 2.78 7.51 21.13
N MET A 225 3.58 6.53 20.73
CA MET A 225 3.41 5.18 21.23
C MET A 225 3.82 5.17 22.71
N PRO A 226 2.94 4.77 23.64
CA PRO A 226 3.34 4.65 25.05
C PRO A 226 4.52 3.68 25.18
N ASP A 227 5.45 3.94 26.10
CA ASP A 227 6.68 3.12 26.24
C ASP A 227 6.36 1.64 26.51
N LEU A 228 5.41 1.35 27.40
CA LEU A 228 4.96 -0.03 27.64
C LEU A 228 4.47 -0.72 26.36
N VAL A 229 3.70 -0.01 25.53
CA VAL A 229 3.22 -0.53 24.24
C VAL A 229 4.38 -0.74 23.28
N ARG A 230 5.32 0.22 23.22
CA ARG A 230 6.53 0.10 22.40
C ARG A 230 7.30 -1.16 22.75
N ASP A 231 7.54 -1.39 24.04
CA ASP A 231 8.39 -2.48 24.51
C ASP A 231 7.70 -3.84 24.28
N LEU A 232 6.40 -3.96 24.52
CA LEU A 232 5.61 -5.16 24.21
C LEU A 232 5.62 -5.50 22.71
N VAL A 233 5.44 -4.48 21.86
CA VAL A 233 5.44 -4.65 20.40
C VAL A 233 6.84 -4.98 19.90
N ALA A 234 7.88 -4.33 20.44
CA ALA A 234 9.27 -4.63 20.11
C ALA A 234 9.65 -6.06 20.50
N ALA A 235 9.26 -6.52 21.70
CA ALA A 235 9.47 -7.89 22.13
C ALA A 235 8.82 -8.90 21.17
N LYS A 236 7.57 -8.64 20.74
CA LYS A 236 6.86 -9.48 19.76
C LYS A 236 7.59 -9.56 18.42
N PHE A 237 8.18 -8.45 17.95
CA PHE A 237 8.87 -8.36 16.67
C PHE A 237 10.40 -8.47 16.77
N ALA A 238 10.96 -8.90 17.90
CA ALA A 238 12.41 -8.92 18.11
C ALA A 238 13.15 -9.77 17.06
N GLY A 239 12.62 -10.97 16.76
CA GLY A 239 13.17 -11.81 15.69
C GLY A 239 13.07 -11.17 14.31
N GLU A 240 11.96 -10.48 14.03
CA GLU A 240 11.74 -9.77 12.77
C GLU A 240 12.65 -8.56 12.60
N LEU A 241 12.91 -7.81 13.68
CA LEU A 241 13.86 -6.70 13.69
C LEU A 241 15.28 -7.18 13.35
N ARG A 242 15.71 -8.31 13.92
CA ARG A 242 17.01 -8.92 13.60
C ARG A 242 17.06 -9.40 12.15
N ALA A 243 16.03 -10.12 11.71
CA ALA A 243 15.93 -10.62 10.34
C ALA A 243 15.92 -9.49 9.30
N CYS A 244 15.25 -8.37 9.59
CA CYS A 244 15.28 -7.18 8.74
C CYS A 244 16.67 -6.58 8.64
N ALA A 245 17.36 -6.41 9.77
CA ALA A 245 18.73 -5.87 9.79
C ALA A 245 19.71 -6.73 8.98
N GLU A 246 19.59 -8.06 9.09
CA GLU A 246 20.44 -9.03 8.39
C GLU A 246 20.10 -9.15 6.90
N LYS A 247 18.82 -9.36 6.56
CA LYS A 247 18.39 -9.72 5.20
C LYS A 247 18.08 -8.52 4.31
N LEU A 248 17.60 -7.41 4.87
CA LEU A 248 17.16 -6.25 4.08
C LEU A 248 18.23 -5.17 3.97
N GLY A 249 19.08 -5.02 4.98
CA GLY A 249 20.13 -4.00 5.01
C GLY A 249 19.58 -2.57 5.04
N GLY A 250 20.35 -1.60 4.50
CA GLY A 250 19.94 -0.19 4.45
C GLY A 250 19.51 0.36 5.83
N PRO A 251 18.44 1.19 5.89
CA PRO A 251 17.87 1.70 7.13
C PRO A 251 17.44 0.62 8.13
N ALA A 252 17.13 -0.61 7.66
CA ALA A 252 16.69 -1.68 8.55
C ALA A 252 17.75 -2.13 9.56
N LYS A 253 19.04 -1.86 9.29
CA LYS A 253 20.14 -2.12 10.24
C LYS A 253 19.99 -1.32 11.54
N GLU A 254 19.33 -0.16 11.48
CA GLU A 254 19.19 0.76 12.60
C GLU A 254 17.92 0.50 13.41
N TRP A 255 16.88 -0.15 12.84
CA TRP A 255 15.59 -0.34 13.51
C TRP A 255 15.71 -1.08 14.84
N ARG A 256 16.51 -2.15 14.91
CA ARG A 256 16.67 -2.95 16.14
C ARG A 256 17.31 -2.14 17.28
N LYS A 257 18.20 -1.20 16.95
CA LYS A 257 18.90 -0.36 17.94
C LYS A 257 17.95 0.57 18.68
N LEU A 258 16.86 0.99 18.03
CA LEU A 258 15.80 1.81 18.64
C LEU A 258 15.08 1.12 19.80
N TYR A 259 15.22 -0.21 19.90
CA TYR A 259 14.49 -1.04 20.84
C TYR A 259 15.40 -1.92 21.72
N GLY A 260 16.73 -1.76 21.62
CA GLY A 260 17.68 -2.58 22.37
C GLY A 260 17.68 -4.08 22.00
N VAL A 261 17.36 -4.40 20.74
CA VAL A 261 17.22 -5.79 20.21
C VAL A 261 18.42 -6.20 19.36
#